data_AF-A0A533Y8S7-F1
#
_entry.id   AF-A0A533Y8S7-F1
#
_cell.length_a   1.000
_cell.length_b   1.000
_cell.length_c   1.000
_cell.angle_alpha   90.00
_cell.angle_beta   90.00
_cell.angle_gamma   90.00
#
_symmetry.space_group_name_H-M   'P 1'
#
loop_
_entity.id
_entity.type
_entity.pdbx_description
1 polymer ?
#
loop_
_entity_poly.entity_id
_entity_poly.type
_entity_poly.pdbx_seq_one_letter_code
_entity_poly.pdbx_strand_id
1 'polypeptide(L)'
;MRKVGGRLTLLVLVVVMSVIFFVPSYQPFYQALPGWLKRVMPNKGITLGLDLQGGIHLVMEVDEDRAVEIAVDRSVVSVQDGLVDKKIPVESVTRTGPAQVTIQFQNAELKAQIQKMIDDYSTFSETQSAGSANRLVW
;
A
#
# COMPACT_ATOMS: atom_id res chain seq x y z
N MET A 1 -19.03 -11.05 -70.02
CA MET A 1 -18.22 -10.03 -69.32
C MET A 1 -18.70 -9.98 -67.87
N ARG A 2 -17.82 -10.28 -66.91
CA ARG A 2 -18.21 -10.72 -65.56
C ARG A 2 -18.81 -9.57 -64.73
N LYS A 3 -19.76 -9.90 -63.86
CA LYS A 3 -20.57 -9.02 -63.00
C LYS A 3 -19.72 -8.23 -61.97
N VAL A 4 -18.94 -7.24 -62.43
CA VAL A 4 -18.14 -6.36 -61.54
C VAL A 4 -19.05 -5.44 -60.72
N GLY A 5 -20.19 -5.03 -61.29
CA GLY A 5 -21.14 -4.12 -60.64
C GLY A 5 -21.65 -4.63 -59.28
N GLY A 6 -21.94 -5.93 -59.17
CA GLY A 6 -22.39 -6.52 -57.90
C GLY A 6 -21.33 -6.52 -56.80
N ARG A 7 -20.04 -6.57 -57.16
CA ARG A 7 -18.94 -6.44 -56.19
C ARG A 7 -18.77 -5.00 -55.74
N LEU A 8 -18.95 -4.05 -56.67
CA LEU A 8 -18.82 -2.63 -56.40
C LEU A 8 -19.96 -2.12 -55.52
N THR A 9 -21.19 -2.57 -55.76
CA THR A 9 -22.34 -2.27 -54.88
C THR A 9 -22.16 -2.85 -53.49
N LEU A 10 -21.64 -4.08 -53.38
CA LEU A 10 -21.34 -4.70 -52.07
C LEU A 10 -20.26 -3.90 -51.32
N LEU A 11 -19.18 -3.51 -52.01
CA LEU A 11 -18.12 -2.69 -51.41
C LEU A 11 -18.65 -1.36 -50.87
N VAL A 12 -19.43 -0.63 -51.67
CA VAL A 12 -20.03 0.65 -51.25
C VAL A 12 -20.95 0.45 -50.06
N LEU A 13 -21.78 -0.60 -50.07
CA LEU A 13 -22.69 -0.89 -48.96
C LEU A 13 -21.93 -1.16 -47.65
N VAL A 14 -20.85 -1.94 -47.70
CA VAL A 14 -20.02 -2.24 -46.52
C VAL A 14 -19.33 -0.98 -45.99
N VAL A 15 -18.81 -0.13 -46.89
CA VAL A 15 -18.18 1.14 -46.51
C VAL A 15 -19.19 2.07 -45.83
N VAL A 16 -20.39 2.21 -46.40
CA VAL A 16 -21.46 3.04 -45.81
C VAL A 16 -21.87 2.52 -44.43
N MET A 17 -22.05 1.20 -44.29
CA MET A 17 -22.35 0.59 -43.00
C MET A 17 -21.23 0.86 -41.98
N SER A 18 -19.96 0.70 -42.35
CA SER A 18 -18.82 0.98 -41.48
C SER A 18 -18.82 2.41 -40.95
N VAL A 19 -19.10 3.40 -41.80
CA VAL A 19 -19.23 4.80 -41.38
C VAL A 19 -20.37 4.98 -40.39
N ILE A 20 -21.54 4.39 -40.65
CA ILE A 20 -22.71 4.48 -39.75
C ILE A 20 -22.39 3.90 -38.36
N PHE A 21 -21.67 2.77 -38.29
CA PHE A 21 -21.29 2.16 -37.01
C PHE A 21 -20.16 2.90 -36.28
N PHE A 22 -19.41 3.77 -36.97
CA PHE A 22 -18.33 4.58 -36.39
C PHE A 22 -18.80 5.92 -35.82
N VAL A 23 -19.91 6.46 -36.35
CA VAL A 23 -20.56 7.70 -35.87
C VAL A 23 -20.77 7.79 -34.35
N PRO A 24 -21.22 6.75 -33.60
CA PRO A 24 -21.41 6.87 -32.15
C PRO A 24 -20.09 6.97 -31.37
N SER A 25 -18.94 6.72 -32.01
CA SER A 25 -17.63 6.96 -31.41
C SER A 25 -17.25 8.44 -31.35
N TYR A 26 -17.88 9.30 -32.17
CA TYR A 26 -17.67 10.75 -32.17
C TYR A 26 -18.86 11.43 -31.51
N GLN A 27 -18.77 11.59 -30.18
CA GLN A 27 -19.79 12.23 -29.36
C GLN A 27 -20.34 13.57 -29.90
N PRO A 28 -19.54 14.53 -30.41
CA PRO A 28 -20.09 15.79 -30.93
C PRO A 28 -20.95 15.60 -32.19
N PHE A 29 -20.64 14.63 -33.04
CA PHE A 29 -21.40 14.35 -34.26
C PHE A 29 -22.66 13.52 -33.94
N TYR A 30 -22.57 12.58 -33.00
CA TYR A 30 -23.73 11.84 -32.51
C TYR A 30 -24.80 12.75 -31.90
N GLN A 31 -24.41 13.81 -31.19
CA GLN A 31 -25.35 14.77 -30.62
C GLN A 31 -26.10 15.61 -31.66
N ALA A 32 -25.53 15.82 -32.85
CA ALA A 32 -26.17 16.55 -33.96
C ALA A 32 -27.18 15.70 -34.77
N LEU A 33 -27.29 14.40 -34.51
CA LEU A 33 -28.22 13.53 -35.22
C LEU A 33 -29.69 13.76 -34.83
N PRO A 34 -30.65 13.50 -35.73
CA PRO A 34 -32.06 13.54 -35.38
C PRO A 34 -32.44 12.42 -34.39
N GLY A 35 -33.38 12.69 -33.48
CA GLY A 35 -33.66 11.83 -32.33
C GLY A 35 -34.13 10.40 -32.64
N TRP A 36 -34.69 10.15 -33.82
CA TRP A 36 -35.07 8.80 -34.27
C TRP A 36 -33.84 7.91 -34.52
N LEU A 37 -32.74 8.49 -35.02
CA LEU A 37 -31.52 7.76 -35.35
C LEU A 37 -30.71 7.44 -34.07
N LYS A 38 -30.72 8.36 -33.08
CA LYS A 38 -30.13 8.11 -31.75
C LYS A 38 -30.83 7.01 -30.97
N ARG A 39 -32.13 6.80 -31.18
CA ARG A 39 -32.91 5.75 -30.49
C ARG A 39 -32.58 4.34 -30.99
N VAL A 40 -32.17 4.21 -32.26
CA VAL A 40 -31.81 2.93 -32.88
C VAL A 40 -30.31 2.63 -32.70
N MET A 41 -29.47 3.66 -32.63
CA MET A 41 -28.01 3.51 -32.56
C MET A 41 -27.52 3.47 -31.09
N PRO A 42 -26.66 2.50 -30.71
CA PRO A 42 -26.07 2.43 -29.37
C PRO A 42 -25.31 3.72 -29.03
N ASN A 43 -25.61 4.32 -27.89
CA ASN A 43 -24.93 5.52 -27.38
C ASN A 43 -23.57 5.20 -26.71
N LYS A 44 -23.05 3.99 -26.90
CA LYS A 44 -21.72 3.61 -26.39
C LYS A 44 -20.78 3.54 -27.57
N GLY A 45 -19.85 4.50 -27.64
CA GLY A 45 -18.72 4.48 -28.56
C GLY A 45 -17.75 3.35 -28.24
N ILE A 46 -16.55 3.39 -28.85
CA ILE A 46 -15.49 2.40 -28.61
C ILE A 46 -15.17 2.36 -27.11
N THR A 47 -15.24 1.17 -26.51
CA THR A 47 -14.83 0.97 -25.12
C THR A 47 -13.31 1.10 -25.04
N LEU A 48 -12.83 2.17 -24.41
CA LEU A 48 -11.39 2.36 -24.20
C LEU A 48 -10.88 1.32 -23.20
N GLY A 49 -9.71 0.73 -23.46
CA GLY A 49 -9.02 -0.13 -22.49
C GLY A 49 -8.42 0.69 -21.35
N LEU A 50 -8.05 0.02 -20.26
CA LEU A 50 -7.46 0.64 -19.06
C LEU A 50 -6.25 1.54 -19.36
N ASP A 51 -5.43 1.18 -20.35
CA ASP A 51 -4.27 1.95 -20.80
C ASP A 51 -4.67 3.33 -21.36
N LEU A 52 -5.80 3.40 -22.07
CA LEU A 52 -6.30 4.62 -22.69
C LEU A 52 -7.29 5.40 -21.80
N GLN A 53 -7.73 4.82 -20.68
CA GLN A 53 -8.64 5.46 -19.74
C GLN A 53 -7.92 6.29 -18.67
N GLY A 54 -6.58 6.30 -18.67
CA GLY A 54 -5.78 6.96 -17.64
C GLY A 54 -5.73 6.09 -16.38
N GLY A 55 -4.59 5.44 -16.17
CA GLY A 55 -4.40 4.41 -15.14
C GLY A 55 -4.41 4.90 -13.68
N ILE A 56 -4.27 3.92 -12.79
CA ILE A 56 -4.34 3.96 -11.32
C ILE A 56 -3.64 5.17 -10.66
N HIS A 57 -4.38 5.89 -9.81
CA HIS A 57 -3.84 6.90 -8.91
C HIS A 57 -3.72 6.30 -7.50
N LEU A 58 -2.51 5.91 -7.12
CA LEU A 58 -2.22 5.34 -5.80
C LEU A 58 -1.59 6.42 -4.92
N VAL A 59 -2.31 6.82 -3.88
CA VAL A 59 -1.77 7.65 -2.79
C VAL A 59 -1.45 6.70 -1.66
N MET A 60 -0.18 6.68 -1.24
CA MET A 60 0.28 5.90 -0.11
C MET A 60 0.62 6.85 1.03
N GLU A 61 0.03 6.60 2.19
CA GLU A 61 0.31 7.31 3.44
C GLU A 61 0.93 6.32 4.42
N VAL A 62 1.94 6.78 5.18
CA VAL A 62 2.57 5.97 6.21
C VAL A 62 1.84 6.22 7.53
N ASP A 63 1.37 5.15 8.14
CA ASP A 63 0.87 5.17 9.51
C ASP A 63 2.07 5.30 10.47
N GLU A 64 2.36 6.53 10.89
CA GLU A 64 3.52 6.88 11.72
C GLU A 64 3.50 6.15 13.08
N ASP A 65 2.32 6.09 13.72
CA ASP A 65 2.14 5.43 15.01
C ASP A 65 2.49 3.94 14.89
N ARG A 66 2.00 3.30 13.83
CA ARG A 66 2.30 1.89 13.56
C ARG A 66 3.76 1.67 13.19
N ALA A 67 4.40 2.62 12.52
CA ALA A 67 5.83 2.54 12.21
C ALA A 67 6.68 2.59 13.50
N VAL A 68 6.32 3.43 14.46
CA VAL A 68 6.98 3.51 15.77
C VAL A 68 6.81 2.20 16.54
N GLU A 69 5.60 1.65 16.62
CA GLU A 69 5.36 0.38 17.30
C GLU A 69 6.20 -0.77 16.73
N ILE A 70 6.28 -0.87 15.40
CA ILE A 70 7.09 -1.90 14.72
C ILE A 70 8.58 -1.71 15.01
N ALA A 71 9.06 -0.46 15.04
CA ALA A 71 10.46 -0.16 15.36
C ALA A 71 10.80 -0.55 16.81
N VAL A 72 9.89 -0.31 17.75
CA VAL A 72 10.04 -0.67 19.16
C VAL A 72 10.02 -2.19 19.34
N ASP A 73 9.09 -2.91 18.69
CA ASP A 73 9.05 -4.37 18.73
C ASP A 73 10.34 -5.00 18.20
N ARG A 74 10.85 -4.47 17.09
CA ARG A 74 12.13 -4.92 16.52
C ARG A 74 13.29 -4.69 17.47
N SER A 75 13.27 -3.58 18.19
CA SER A 75 14.31 -3.26 19.18
C SER A 75 14.24 -4.17 20.40
N VAL A 76 13.05 -4.53 20.87
CA VAL A 76 12.84 -5.52 21.95
C VAL A 76 13.48 -6.86 21.61
N VAL A 77 13.27 -7.34 20.38
CA VAL A 77 13.88 -8.60 19.91
C VAL A 77 15.41 -8.48 19.87
N SER A 78 15.94 -7.38 19.33
CA SER A 78 17.39 -7.13 19.29
C SER A 78 18.03 -7.11 20.69
N VAL A 79 17.35 -6.49 21.66
CA VAL A 79 17.79 -6.44 23.06
C VAL A 79 17.73 -7.83 23.70
N GLN A 80 16.67 -8.61 23.43
CA GLN A 80 16.56 -9.98 23.91
C GLN A 80 17.68 -10.88 23.37
N ASP A 81 17.95 -10.82 22.06
CA ASP A 81 19.04 -11.56 21.43
C ASP A 81 20.40 -11.17 22.03
N GLY A 82 20.65 -9.87 22.25
CA GLY A 82 21.88 -9.39 22.89
C GLY A 82 22.05 -9.83 24.34
N LEU A 83 20.95 -10.01 25.10
CA LEU A 83 20.96 -10.53 26.47
C LEU A 83 21.26 -12.03 26.50
N VAL A 84 20.71 -12.78 25.53
CA VAL A 84 20.99 -14.22 25.36
C VAL A 84 22.46 -14.45 24.99
N ASP A 85 23.00 -13.68 24.04
CA ASP A 85 24.40 -13.78 23.60
C ASP A 85 25.40 -13.51 24.74
N LYS A 86 25.08 -12.53 25.60
CA LYS A 86 25.90 -12.21 26.79
C LYS A 86 25.65 -13.14 27.98
N LYS A 87 24.78 -14.15 27.84
CA LYS A 87 24.35 -15.09 28.91
C LYS A 87 23.84 -14.38 30.17
N ILE A 88 23.15 -13.26 30.01
CA ILE A 88 22.55 -12.53 31.13
C ILE A 88 21.16 -13.13 31.40
N PRO A 89 20.91 -13.76 32.55
CA PRO A 89 19.59 -14.30 32.87
C PRO A 89 18.62 -13.15 33.20
N VAL A 90 17.78 -12.81 32.22
CA VAL A 90 16.64 -11.89 32.35
C VAL A 90 15.34 -12.68 32.34
N GLU A 91 14.39 -12.26 33.19
CA GLU A 91 13.13 -12.99 33.40
C GLU A 91 12.10 -12.65 32.32
N SER A 92 12.05 -11.39 31.88
CA SER A 92 11.25 -10.97 30.72
C SER A 92 11.71 -9.62 30.17
N VAL A 93 11.67 -9.48 28.85
CA VAL A 93 11.75 -8.20 28.13
C VAL A 93 10.40 -8.01 27.46
N THR A 94 9.63 -7.01 27.88
CA THR A 94 8.27 -6.77 27.36
C THR A 94 8.03 -5.30 27.05
N ARG A 95 7.36 -5.04 25.93
CA ARG A 95 6.87 -3.70 25.58
C ARG A 95 5.72 -3.33 26.52
N THR A 96 5.84 -2.23 27.27
CA THR A 96 4.79 -1.73 28.19
C THR A 96 4.31 -0.34 27.74
N GLY A 97 4.13 -0.13 26.44
CA GLY A 97 3.62 1.12 25.85
C GLY A 97 3.95 1.26 24.36
N PRO A 98 3.52 2.34 23.70
CA PRO A 98 3.81 2.56 22.27
C PRO A 98 5.31 2.80 22.00
N ALA A 99 6.06 3.30 22.98
CA ALA A 99 7.49 3.58 22.88
C ALA A 99 8.30 3.16 24.12
N GLN A 100 7.78 2.21 24.92
CA GLN A 100 8.37 1.84 26.21
C GLN A 100 8.71 0.35 26.30
N VAL A 101 9.91 0.04 26.76
CA VAL A 101 10.43 -1.31 26.97
C VAL A 101 10.72 -1.51 28.45
N THR A 102 10.13 -2.54 29.04
CA THR A 102 10.44 -2.97 30.40
C THR A 102 11.30 -4.22 30.37
N ILE A 103 12.38 -4.23 31.14
CA ILE A 103 13.14 -5.45 31.44
C ILE A 103 13.02 -5.77 32.93
N GLN A 104 12.69 -7.03 33.23
CA GLN A 104 12.67 -7.58 34.58
C GLN A 104 13.88 -8.49 34.78
N PHE A 105 14.62 -8.27 35.87
CA PHE A 105 15.86 -8.99 36.19
C PHE A 105 15.89 -9.37 37.67
N GLN A 106 16.52 -10.50 37.98
CA GLN A 106 16.47 -11.12 39.31
C GLN A 106 17.51 -10.56 40.30
N ASN A 107 18.62 -10.00 39.80
CA ASN A 107 19.80 -9.71 40.63
C ASN A 107 20.35 -8.31 40.38
N ALA A 108 20.68 -7.57 41.44
CA ALA A 108 21.11 -6.17 41.37
C ALA A 108 22.45 -5.97 40.62
N GLU A 109 23.29 -7.01 40.53
CA GLU A 109 24.54 -7.01 39.76
C GLU A 109 24.30 -6.99 38.24
N LEU A 110 23.14 -7.47 37.77
CA LEU A 110 22.78 -7.50 36.34
C LEU A 110 22.36 -6.12 35.84
N LYS A 111 21.93 -5.22 36.73
CA LYS A 111 21.59 -3.83 36.40
C LYS A 111 22.74 -3.12 35.69
N ALA A 112 23.96 -3.23 36.22
CA ALA A 112 25.13 -2.57 35.64
C ALA A 112 25.53 -3.14 34.25
N GLN A 113 25.31 -4.44 34.02
CA GLN A 113 25.59 -5.08 32.73
C GLN A 113 24.53 -4.75 31.67
N ILE A 114 23.26 -4.68 32.08
CA ILE A 114 22.15 -4.31 31.21
C ILE A 114 22.25 -2.82 30.82
N GLN A 115 22.58 -1.95 31.77
CA GLN A 115 22.81 -0.52 31.52
C GLN A 115 23.90 -0.29 30.47
N LYS A 116 25.05 -0.97 30.62
CA LYS A 116 26.16 -0.87 29.67
C LYS A 116 25.81 -1.37 28.27
N MET A 117 24.90 -2.34 28.16
CA MET A 117 24.47 -2.87 26.86
C MET A 117 23.40 -1.97 26.21
N ILE A 118 22.56 -1.33 27.00
CA ILE A 118 21.54 -0.39 26.50
C ILE A 118 22.16 0.95 26.11
N ASP A 119 23.25 1.36 26.75
CA ASP A 119 24.03 2.55 26.32
C ASP A 119 24.58 2.41 24.88
N ASP A 120 24.78 1.17 24.38
CA ASP A 120 25.13 0.94 22.97
C ASP A 120 23.95 1.23 22.02
N TYR A 121 22.71 1.22 22.52
CA TYR A 121 21.50 1.57 21.80
C TYR A 121 21.12 3.04 22.06
N SER A 122 21.71 3.96 21.28
CA SER A 122 21.49 5.42 21.37
C SER A 122 20.03 5.92 21.27
N THR A 123 19.09 5.05 20.91
CA THR A 123 17.67 5.36 20.73
C THR A 123 16.84 5.24 22.02
N PHE A 124 17.34 4.53 23.04
CA PHE A 124 16.62 4.30 24.29
C PHE A 124 17.20 5.14 25.43
N SER A 125 16.35 5.78 26.21
CA SER A 125 16.74 6.58 27.38
C SER A 125 16.02 6.06 28.62
N GLU A 126 16.73 5.86 29.73
CA GLU A 126 16.13 5.34 30.97
C GLU A 126 15.06 6.31 31.49
N THR A 127 13.79 5.90 31.42
CA THR A 127 12.69 6.64 32.05
C THR A 127 12.48 6.05 33.43
N GLN A 128 12.93 6.80 34.44
CA GLN A 128 12.83 6.55 35.89
C GLN A 128 12.35 5.15 36.34
N SER A 129 13.28 4.42 36.98
CA SER A 129 13.05 3.22 37.79
C SER A 129 11.69 3.21 38.50
N ALA A 130 10.76 2.44 37.95
CA ALA A 130 9.43 2.25 38.52
C ALA A 130 9.51 1.38 39.78
N GLY A 131 9.84 1.99 40.92
CA GLY A 131 9.44 1.57 42.27
C GLY A 131 9.78 0.16 42.76
N SER A 132 10.59 -0.63 42.04
CA SER A 132 10.95 -2.01 42.39
C SER A 132 12.40 -2.29 42.01
N ALA A 133 13.16 -2.90 42.91
CA ALA A 133 14.58 -3.20 42.76
C ALA A 133 14.93 -4.07 41.53
N ASN A 134 13.93 -4.71 40.92
CA ASN A 134 14.07 -5.72 39.87
C ASN A 134 13.43 -5.34 38.52
N ARG A 135 13.00 -4.07 38.33
CA ARG A 135 12.34 -3.60 37.10
C ARG A 135 12.99 -2.32 36.58
N LEU A 136 13.38 -2.32 35.31
CA LEU A 136 13.83 -1.12 34.59
C LEU A 136 12.92 -0.86 33.39
N VAL A 137 12.64 0.42 33.17
CA VAL A 137 11.81 0.91 32.08
C VAL A 137 12.67 1.88 31.28
N TRP A 138 12.70 1.69 29.97
CA TRP A 138 13.35 2.55 28.99
C TRP A 138 12.35 2.99 27.94
#